data_AF-A0A850NRW5-F1
#
_entry.id   AF-A0A850NRW5-F1
#
_cell.length_a   1.000
_cell.length_b   1.000
_cell.length_c   1.000
_cell.angle_alpha   90.00
_cell.angle_beta   90.00
_cell.angle_gamma   90.00
#
_symmetry.space_group_name_H-M   'P 1'
#
loop_
_entity.id
_entity.type
_entity.pdbx_description
1 polymer ?
#
loop_
_entity_poly.entity_id
_entity_poly.type
_entity_poly.pdbx_seq_one_letter_code
_entity_poly.pdbx_strand_id
1 'polypeptide(L)' 'MPTSFWRSQEIRDRISTLDRSGFAVEFLRRNATYRREYARLQRRIARRATDAAAERAAFAERWGLGFCPCSR' A
#
# COMPACT_ATOMS: atom_id res chain seq x y z
N MET A 1 33.84 -0.89 7.41
CA MET A 1 33.13 -0.56 6.15
C MET A 1 31.67 -0.32 6.48
N PRO A 2 31.06 0.83 6.15
CA PRO A 2 29.63 1.01 6.35
C PRO A 2 28.91 0.02 5.42
N THR A 3 28.17 -0.92 6.00
CA THR A 3 27.33 -1.84 5.24
C THR A 3 26.36 -1.01 4.43
N SER A 4 26.48 -1.08 3.10
CA SER A 4 25.47 -0.51 2.20
C SER A 4 24.19 -1.32 2.37
N PHE A 5 23.39 -1.00 3.38
CA PHE A 5 22.09 -1.62 3.65
C PHE A 5 21.20 -1.66 2.41
N TRP A 6 21.35 -0.67 1.52
CA TRP A 6 20.65 -0.56 0.25
C TRP A 6 21.05 -1.60 -0.82
N ARG A 7 22.17 -2.32 -0.64
CA ARG A 7 22.59 -3.46 -1.48
C ARG A 7 22.45 -4.81 -0.76
N SER A 8 21.79 -4.87 0.39
CA SER A 8 21.59 -6.13 1.11
C SER A 8 20.85 -7.15 0.21
N GLN A 9 21.34 -8.38 0.22
CA GLN A 9 20.72 -9.48 -0.53
C GLN A 9 19.28 -9.71 -0.05
N GLU A 10 19.06 -9.61 1.26
CA GLU A 10 17.74 -9.72 1.89
C GLU A 10 16.71 -8.74 1.31
N ILE A 11 17.06 -7.45 1.15
CA ILE A 11 16.15 -6.46 0.54
C ILE A 11 15.89 -6.80 -0.93
N ARG A 12 16.91 -7.28 -1.65
CA ARG A 12 16.78 -7.67 -3.05
C ARG A 12 15.84 -8.86 -3.21
N ASP A 13 16.00 -9.88 -2.39
CA ASP A 13 15.16 -11.09 -2.39
C ASP A 13 13.71 -10.71 -2.05
N ARG A 14 13.51 -9.87 -1.02
CA ARG A 14 12.18 -9.37 -0.64
C ARG A 14 11.52 -8.55 -1.76
N ILE A 15 12.26 -7.68 -2.45
CA ILE A 15 11.69 -6.88 -3.55
C ILE A 15 11.44 -7.75 -4.79
N SER A 16 12.28 -8.75 -5.05
CA SER A 16 12.15 -9.63 -6.23
C SER A 16 10.88 -10.47 -6.25
N THR A 17 10.29 -10.72 -5.07
CA THR A 17 9.02 -11.46 -4.93
C THR A 17 7.78 -10.58 -5.14
N LEU A 18 7.96 -9.25 -5.20
CA LEU A 18 6.86 -8.32 -5.43
C LEU A 18 6.66 -8.13 -6.93
N ASP A 19 5.40 -8.19 -7.35
CA ASP A 19 5.00 -7.67 -8.65
C ASP A 19 5.08 -6.14 -8.67
N ARG A 20 4.90 -5.53 -9.85
CA ARG A 20 4.95 -4.06 -10.01
C ARG A 20 3.98 -3.36 -9.06
N SER A 21 2.83 -3.99 -8.81
CA SER A 21 1.80 -3.60 -7.85
C SER A 21 2.33 -3.53 -6.42
N GLY A 22 2.88 -4.65 -5.94
CA GLY A 22 3.41 -4.80 -4.60
C GLY A 22 4.56 -3.84 -4.35
N PHE A 23 5.40 -3.60 -5.37
CA PHE A 23 6.47 -2.63 -5.28
C PHE A 23 5.96 -1.19 -5.13
N ALA A 24 4.92 -0.79 -5.87
CA ALA A 24 4.34 0.55 -5.73
C ALA A 24 3.76 0.79 -4.32
N VAL A 25 3.13 -0.22 -3.72
CA VAL A 25 2.58 -0.13 -2.36
C VAL A 25 3.67 0.08 -1.30
N GLU A 26 4.90 -0.37 -1.53
CA GLU A 26 6.01 -0.14 -0.61
C GLU A 26 6.40 1.35 -0.46
N PHE A 27 6.14 2.17 -1.49
CA PHE A 27 6.30 3.63 -1.38
C PHE A 27 5.21 4.24 -0.50
N LEU A 28 3.97 3.81 -0.70
CA LEU A 28 2.83 4.28 0.09
C LEU A 28 2.96 3.87 1.56
N ARG A 29 3.46 2.67 1.85
CA ARG A 29 3.74 2.21 3.21
C ARG A 29 4.73 3.10 3.97
N ARG A 30 5.63 3.79 3.27
CA ARG A 30 6.58 4.75 3.88
C ARG A 30 5.98 6.14 4.08
N ASN A 31 4.86 6.46 3.43
CA ASN A 31 4.18 7.75 3.57
C ASN A 31 3.38 7.81 4.91
N ALA A 32 3.73 8.77 5.78
CA ALA A 32 3.10 8.91 7.09
C ALA A 32 1.60 9.26 7.01
N THR A 33 1.19 10.07 6.03
CA THR A 33 -0.21 10.44 5.79
C THR A 33 -1.00 9.21 5.35
N TYR A 34 -0.47 8.43 4.41
CA TYR A 34 -1.08 7.17 3.97
C TYR A 34 -1.33 6.23 5.14
N ARG A 35 -0.32 6.02 6.00
CA ARG A 35 -0.44 5.14 7.18
C ARG A 35 -1.53 5.62 8.14
N ARG A 36 -1.62 6.93 8.38
CA ARG A 36 -2.62 7.52 9.28
C ARG A 36 -4.02 7.35 8.71
N GLU A 37 -4.22 7.61 7.43
CA GLU A 37 -5.52 7.48 6.76
C GLU A 37 -5.95 6.02 6.64
N TYR A 38 -5.03 5.12 6.26
CA TYR A 38 -5.30 3.68 6.24
C TYR A 38 -5.72 3.16 7.62
N ALA A 39 -5.03 3.57 8.70
CA ALA A 39 -5.43 3.20 10.05
C ALA A 39 -6.79 3.79 10.47
N ARG A 40 -7.19 4.95 9.93
CA ARG A 40 -8.53 5.54 10.16
C ARG A 40 -9.60 4.75 9.41
N LEU A 41 -9.35 4.41 8.15
CA LEU A 41 -10.22 3.55 7.33
C LEU A 41 -10.49 2.22 8.04
N GLN A 42 -9.44 1.52 8.46
CA GLN A 42 -9.58 0.23 9.16
C GLN A 42 -10.42 0.36 10.43
N ARG A 43 -10.27 1.45 11.19
CA ARG A 43 -11.08 1.71 12.39
C ARG A 43 -12.55 1.99 12.06
N ARG A 44 -12.85 2.71 10.97
CA ARG A 44 -14.23 2.97 10.53
C ARG A 44 -14.94 1.68 10.10
N ILE A 45 -14.26 0.88 9.29
CA ILE A 45 -14.75 -0.43 8.83
C ILE A 45 -15.00 -1.36 10.03
N ALA A 46 -14.04 -1.46 10.95
CA ALA A 46 -14.17 -2.33 12.13
C ALA A 46 -15.36 -1.94 13.03
N ARG A 47 -15.66 -0.63 13.14
CA ARG A 47 -16.82 -0.13 13.88
C ARG A 47 -18.15 -0.32 13.16
N ARG A 48 -18.15 -0.85 11.92
CA ARG A 48 -19.31 -0.96 11.02
C ARG A 48 -20.10 0.36 10.93
N ALA A 49 -19.41 1.49 11.09
CA ALA A 49 -20.04 2.81 11.11
C ALA A 49 -20.51 3.26 9.72
N THR A 50 -19.99 2.61 8.68
CA THR A 50 -20.20 2.95 7.26
C THR A 50 -20.12 1.70 6.39
N ASP A 51 -20.57 1.81 5.16
CA ASP A 51 -20.34 0.78 4.15
C ASP A 51 -18.83 0.64 3.85
N ALA A 52 -18.31 -0.55 4.15
CA ALA A 52 -16.90 -0.85 4.01
C ALA A 52 -16.46 -0.95 2.54
N ALA A 53 -17.37 -1.20 1.59
CA ALA A 53 -17.04 -1.19 0.17
C ALA A 53 -16.84 0.24 -0.32
N ALA A 54 -17.80 1.12 -0.04
CA ALA A 54 -17.73 2.53 -0.39
C ALA A 54 -16.50 3.24 0.19
N GLU A 55 -16.18 3.02 1.49
CA GLU A 55 -14.99 3.65 2.10
C GLU A 55 -13.68 3.15 1.47
N ARG A 56 -13.59 1.87 1.09
CA ARG A 56 -12.41 1.34 0.40
C ARG A 56 -12.27 1.91 -1.00
N ALA A 57 -13.38 2.06 -1.74
CA ALA A 57 -13.38 2.68 -3.06
C ALA A 57 -12.93 4.15 -2.99
N ALA A 58 -13.50 4.93 -2.07
CA ALA A 58 -13.11 6.33 -1.87
C ALA A 58 -11.65 6.48 -1.39
N PHE A 59 -11.15 5.54 -0.59
CA PHE A 59 -9.73 5.51 -0.22
C PHE A 59 -8.84 5.19 -1.41
N ALA A 60 -9.26 4.23 -2.25
CA ALA A 60 -8.52 3.83 -3.43
C ALA A 60 -8.41 4.96 -4.45
N GLU A 61 -9.51 5.67 -4.73
CA GLU A 61 -9.54 6.83 -5.62
C GLU A 61 -8.60 7.94 -5.14
N ARG A 62 -8.66 8.28 -3.85
CA ARG A 62 -7.84 9.33 -3.23
C ARG A 62 -6.33 9.04 -3.32
N TRP A 63 -5.95 7.78 -3.22
CA TRP A 63 -4.54 7.36 -3.24
C TRP A 63 -4.08 6.83 -4.60
N GLY A 64 -4.94 6.87 -5.62
CA GLY A 64 -4.64 6.32 -6.95
C GLY A 64 -4.39 4.80 -6.93
N LEU A 65 -4.97 4.09 -5.96
CA LEU A 65 -4.87 2.64 -5.82
C LEU A 65 -5.86 1.96 -6.78
N GLY A 66 -5.57 2.03 -8.06
CA GLY A 66 -6.27 1.26 -9.08
C GLY A 66 -5.23 0.49 -9.86
N PHE A 67 -5.19 -0.83 -9.68
CA PHE A 67 -4.66 -1.65 -10.76
C PHE A 67 -5.75 -1.65 -11.81
N CYS A 68 -5.53 -0.92 -12.91
CA CYS A 68 -6.31 -1.14 -14.12
C CYS A 68 -6.33 -2.67 -14.32
N PRO A 69 -7.50 -3.30 -14.42
CA PRO A 69 -7.53 -4.56 -15.10
C PRO A 69 -7.09 -4.23 -16.53
N CYS A 70 -5.84 -4.50 -16.88
CA CYS A 70 -5.52 -4.71 -18.28
C CYS A 70 -6.31 -5.95 -18.70
N SER A 71 -7.55 -5.70 -19.10
CA SER A 71 -8.40 -6.60 -19.87
C SER A 71 -8.97 -5.78 -21.02
N ARG A 72 -8.08 -5.46 -21.98
CA ARG A 72 -8.39 -5.49 -23.40
C ARG A 72 -7.10 -5.68 -24.19
#